data_AF-A0A644Y1Q1-F1
#
_entry.id   AF-A0A644Y1Q1-F1
#
_cell.length_a   1.000
_cell.length_b   1.000
_cell.length_c   1.000
_cell.angle_alpha   90.00
_cell.angle_beta   90.00
_cell.angle_gamma   90.00
#
_symmetry.space_group_name_H-M   'P 1'
#
loop_
_entity.id
_entity.type
_entity.pdbx_description
1 polymer ?
#
loop_
_entity_poly.entity_id
_entity_poly.type
_entity_poly.pdbx_seq_one_letter_code
_entity_poly.pdbx_strand_id
1 'polypeptide(L)' 'MTRIEIEILLSAAFCGGEICRRELRLTEEAAGYIAAHYPARVTALGAAWYEITLRGGLPHGA' A
#
# COMPACT_ATOMS: atom_id res chain seq x y z
N MET A 1 -1.20 -13.90 -0.31
CA MET A 1 -0.84 -12.78 -1.20
C MET A 1 0.67 -12.71 -1.25
N THR A 2 1.27 -12.74 -2.43
CA THR A 2 2.74 -12.73 -2.57
C THR A 2 3.30 -11.32 -2.63
N ARG A 3 4.62 -11.13 -2.47
CA ARG A 3 5.27 -9.80 -2.56
C ARG A 3 5.01 -9.11 -3.90
N ILE A 4 5.11 -9.86 -5.00
CA ILE A 4 4.86 -9.37 -6.37
C ILE A 4 3.41 -8.88 -6.51
N GLU A 5 2.44 -9.60 -5.94
CA GLU A 5 1.04 -9.16 -5.96
C GLU A 5 0.81 -7.87 -5.17
N ILE A 6 1.53 -7.68 -4.07
CA ILE A 6 1.48 -6.43 -3.28
C ILE A 6 2.02 -5.27 -4.12
N GLU A 7 3.15 -5.47 -4.81
CA GLU A 7 3.76 -4.45 -5.67
C GLU A 7 2.85 -4.05 -6.83
N ILE A 8 2.23 -5.02 -7.50
CA ILE A 8 1.28 -4.75 -8.59
C ILE A 8 0.06 -4.01 -8.06
N LEU A 9 -0.50 -4.44 -6.93
CA LEU A 9 -1.68 -3.83 -6.33
C LEU A 9 -1.39 -2.40 -5.86
N LEU A 10 -0.24 -2.16 -5.24
CA LEU A 10 0.18 -0.81 -4.86
C LEU A 10 0.42 0.07 -6.09
N SER A 11 1.11 -0.43 -7.12
CA SER A 11 1.36 0.33 -8.34
C SER A 11 0.06 0.71 -9.06
N ALA A 12 -0.89 -0.22 -9.17
CA ALA A 12 -2.23 0.05 -9.73
C ALA A 12 -3.05 0.98 -8.84
N ALA A 13 -2.92 0.87 -7.52
CA ALA A 13 -3.64 1.71 -6.56
C ALA A 13 -3.06 3.12 -6.43
N PHE A 14 -1.79 3.34 -6.71
CA PHE A 14 -1.11 4.60 -6.42
C PHE A 14 -0.36 5.20 -7.62
N CYS A 15 -0.74 4.81 -8.84
CA CYS A 15 -0.21 5.40 -10.07
C CYS A 15 -0.50 6.92 -10.11
N GLY A 16 0.54 7.74 -10.26
CA GLY A 16 0.41 9.21 -10.44
C GLY A 16 1.30 10.09 -9.55
N GLY A 17 2.03 9.53 -8.57
CA GLY A 17 2.97 10.32 -7.74
C GLY A 17 2.31 11.23 -6.70
N GLU A 18 0.98 11.24 -6.60
CA GLU A 18 0.23 12.01 -5.62
C GLU A 18 0.19 11.31 -4.26
N ILE A 19 0.08 12.10 -3.18
CA ILE A 19 -0.21 11.62 -1.82
C ILE A 19 -1.66 11.13 -1.83
N CYS A 20 -1.86 9.89 -2.22
CA CYS A 20 -3.16 9.26 -2.30
C CYS A 20 -3.42 8.41 -1.04
N ARG A 21 -4.64 8.53 -0.51
CA ARG A 21 -5.23 7.64 0.50
C ARG A 21 -6.11 6.65 -0.24
N ARG A 22 -5.89 5.35 -0.07
CA ARG A 22 -6.76 4.30 -0.62
C ARG A 22 -7.03 3.20 0.38
N GLU A 23 -8.26 2.69 0.32
CA GLU A 23 -8.69 1.52 1.06
C GLU A 23 -8.44 0.27 0.21
N LEU A 24 -7.68 -0.67 0.75
CA LEU A 24 -7.29 -1.89 0.09
C LEU A 24 -7.59 -3.08 1.00
N ARG A 25 -8.07 -4.16 0.40
CA ARG A 25 -8.29 -5.40 1.11
C ARG A 25 -6.97 -6.18 1.14
N LEU A 26 -6.40 -6.35 2.32
CA LEU A 26 -5.09 -6.95 2.53
C LEU A 26 -5.14 -8.06 3.58
N THR A 27 -4.20 -8.99 3.48
CA THR A 27 -3.87 -9.87 4.60
C THR A 27 -3.03 -9.10 5.63
N GLU A 28 -3.01 -9.56 6.88
CA GLU A 28 -2.18 -8.97 7.94
C GLU A 28 -0.68 -8.96 7.56
N GLU A 29 -0.20 -10.04 6.95
CA GLU A 29 1.18 -10.12 6.44
C GLU A 29 1.48 -9.08 5.37
N ALA A 30 0.54 -8.85 4.45
CA ALA A 30 0.70 -7.83 3.40
C ALA A 30 0.68 -6.43 3.99
N ALA A 31 -0.23 -6.13 4.92
CA ALA A 31 -0.28 -4.86 5.62
C ALA A 31 1.04 -4.56 6.37
N GLY A 32 1.60 -5.57 7.06
CA GLY A 32 2.89 -5.47 7.74
C GLY A 32 4.04 -5.24 6.78
N TYR A 33 4.07 -5.95 5.64
CA TYR A 33 5.06 -5.73 4.60
C TYR A 33 5.01 -4.30 4.05
N ILE A 34 3.82 -3.78 3.77
CA ILE A 34 3.66 -2.43 3.21
C ILE A 34 4.14 -1.36 4.20
N ALA A 35 3.77 -1.49 5.48
CA ALA A 35 4.18 -0.56 6.53
C ALA A 35 5.71 -0.59 6.78
N ALA A 36 6.37 -1.74 6.57
CA ALA A 36 7.81 -1.90 6.77
C ALA A 36 8.65 -1.45 5.57
N HIS A 37 8.15 -1.65 4.33
CA HIS A 37 8.92 -1.46 3.10
C HIS A 37 8.60 -0.17 2.35
N TYR A 38 7.45 0.46 2.61
CA TYR A 38 7.04 1.69 1.95
C TYR A 38 6.87 2.81 2.96
N PRO A 39 7.10 4.08 2.55
CA PRO A 39 6.75 5.25 3.36
C PRO A 39 5.21 5.45 3.38
N ALA A 40 4.49 4.44 3.86
CA ALA A 40 3.04 4.37 3.86
C ALA A 40 2.52 4.31 5.30
N ARG A 41 1.44 5.03 5.58
CA ARG A 41 0.64 4.79 6.78
C ARG A 41 -0.39 3.72 6.47
N VAL A 42 -0.36 2.61 7.18
CA VAL A 42 -1.35 1.52 7.07
C VAL A 42 -2.21 1.52 8.32
N THR A 43 -3.53 1.67 8.17
CA THR A 43 -4.51 1.69 9.28
C THR A 43 -5.55 0.61 9.05
N ALA A 44 -5.74 -0.29 10.02
CA ALA A 44 -6.78 -1.31 9.93
C ALA A 44 -8.17 -0.68 10.09
N LEU A 45 -9.08 -0.97 9.16
CA LEU A 45 -10.48 -0.57 9.22
C LEU A 45 -11.40 -1.73 9.66
N GLY A 46 -10.88 -2.97 9.67
CA GLY A 46 -11.60 -4.18 10.06
C GLY A 46 -12.01 -5.04 8.85
N ALA A 47 -12.41 -6.30 9.10
CA ALA A 47 -12.82 -7.24 8.04
C ALA A 47 -11.82 -7.35 6.86
N ALA A 48 -10.52 -7.34 7.16
CA ALA A 48 -9.41 -7.34 6.19
C ALA A 48 -9.29 -6.09 5.30
N TRP A 49 -9.98 -4.98 5.65
CA TRP A 49 -9.80 -3.68 5.02
C TRP A 49 -8.74 -2.87 5.75
N TYR A 50 -7.85 -2.29 4.96
CA TYR A 50 -6.79 -1.42 5.41
C TYR A 50 -6.78 -0.14 4.59
N GLU A 51 -6.69 0.97 5.28
CA GLU A 51 -6.40 2.24 4.66
C GLU A 51 -4.90 2.42 4.54
N ILE A 52 -4.45 2.73 3.33
CA ILE A 52 -3.05 3.00 3.02
C ILE A 52 -2.94 4.44 2.54
N THR A 53 -2.06 5.21 3.18
CA THR A 53 -1.74 6.59 2.79
C THR A 53 -0.25 6.69 2.53
N LEU A 54 0.17 6.87 1.27
CA LEU A 54 1.57 7.06 0.92
C LEU A 54 2.02 8.48 1.25
N ARG A 55 3.09 8.61 2.05
CA ARG A 55 3.71 9.90 2.36
C ARG A 55 4.88 10.12 1.40
N GLY A 56 4.65 10.86 0.31
CA GLY A 56 5.73 11.36 -0.55
C GLY A 56 5.85 10.77 -1.95
N GLY A 57 4.81 10.14 -2.49
CA GLY A 57 4.83 9.54 -3.83
C GLY A 57 5.67 8.26 -3.88
N LEU A 58 5.26 7.29 -4.70
CA LEU A 58 6.13 6.14 -5.02
C LEU A 58 7.34 6.65 -5.79
N PRO A 59 8.58 6.22 -5.47
CA PRO A 59 9.73 6.55 -6.32
C PRO A 59 9.47 6.01 -7.73
N HIS A 60 9.37 6.92 -8.70
CA HIS A 60 9.22 6.57 -10.10
C HIS A 60 10.56 6.10 -10.63
N GLY A 61 10.74 4.77 -10.74
CA GLY A 61 11.82 4.14 -11.50
C GLY A 61 13.22 4.27 -10.90
N ALA A 62 13.84 3.12 -10.64
CA ALA A 62 15.29 2.96 -10.78
C ALA A 62 15.54 1.88 -11.82
#